data_AF-A0A1Q5TGL6-F1
#
_entry.id   AF-A0A1Q5TGL6-F1
#
_cell.length_a   1.000
_cell.length_b   1.000
_cell.length_c   1.000
_cell.angle_alpha   90.00
_cell.angle_beta   90.00
_cell.angle_gamma   90.00
#
_symmetry.space_group_name_H-M   'P 1'
#
loop_
_entity.id
_entity.type
_entity.pdbx_description
1 polymer ?
#
loop_
_entity_poly.entity_id
_entity_poly.type
_entity_poly.pdbx_seq_one_letter_code
_entity_poly.pdbx_strand_id
1 'polypeptide(L)'
;MSWSNGFFAKTMIPDHHAVQIPLTKRQHALDISTKFLGVAEGIDVDNLSKRVFKLQESGKITTEMAQWAKIIRLDGNASIHSDEEFTESEARELLNFVETFLLYSFTLPEMVAANKHT
;
A
#
# COMPACT_ATOMS: atom_id res chain seq x y z
N MET A 1 3.94 -30.26 -38.08
CA MET A 1 3.83 -28.81 -38.32
C MET A 1 3.81 -28.09 -36.98
N SER A 2 4.78 -27.20 -36.76
CA SER A 2 4.70 -26.17 -35.72
C SER A 2 3.52 -25.23 -36.01
N TRP A 3 2.90 -24.62 -35.00
CA TRP A 3 2.75 -23.16 -34.87
C TRP A 3 2.15 -22.79 -33.48
N SER A 4 3.03 -22.19 -32.66
CA SER A 4 2.82 -21.04 -31.77
C SER A 4 1.82 -21.09 -30.60
N ASN A 5 2.30 -21.57 -29.44
CA ASN A 5 1.77 -21.26 -28.09
C ASN A 5 2.08 -19.81 -27.64
N GLY A 6 1.83 -18.82 -28.50
CA GLY A 6 2.44 -17.49 -28.33
C GLY A 6 1.54 -16.27 -28.30
N PHE A 7 0.23 -16.33 -28.59
CA PHE A 7 -0.44 -15.08 -28.99
C PHE A 7 -1.93 -14.88 -28.64
N PHE A 8 -2.58 -15.75 -27.85
CA PHE A 8 -4.03 -15.61 -27.62
C PHE A 8 -4.45 -15.24 -26.19
N ALA A 9 -3.51 -15.11 -25.23
CA ALA A 9 -3.84 -14.70 -23.86
C ALA A 9 -3.68 -13.18 -23.59
N LYS A 10 -3.47 -12.35 -24.62
CA LYS A 10 -3.25 -10.90 -24.45
C LYS A 10 -4.43 -10.01 -24.86
N THR A 11 -5.55 -10.57 -25.31
CA THR A 11 -6.62 -9.77 -25.93
C THR A 11 -8.00 -9.92 -25.30
N MET A 12 -8.08 -10.36 -24.04
CA MET A 12 -9.35 -10.34 -23.30
C MET A 12 -9.14 -10.41 -21.78
N ILE A 13 -8.28 -9.54 -21.24
CA ILE A 13 -8.43 -9.15 -19.84
C ILE A 13 -9.35 -7.93 -19.89
N PRO A 14 -10.60 -8.01 -19.39
CA PRO A 14 -11.44 -6.84 -19.25
C PRO A 14 -10.63 -5.77 -18.50
N ASP A 15 -10.61 -4.51 -18.96
CA ASP A 15 -9.82 -3.41 -18.37
C ASP A 15 -9.96 -3.32 -16.83
N HIS A 16 -11.07 -3.83 -16.30
CA HIS A 16 -11.41 -4.14 -14.92
C HIS A 16 -10.32 -4.90 -14.10
N HIS A 17 -9.82 -6.05 -14.57
CA HIS A 17 -8.79 -6.82 -13.85
C HIS A 17 -7.39 -6.20 -13.98
N ALA A 18 -7.17 -5.37 -15.01
CA ALA A 18 -5.91 -4.68 -15.22
C ALA A 18 -5.63 -3.63 -14.14
N VAL A 19 -6.68 -3.09 -13.49
CA VAL A 19 -6.56 -2.12 -12.38
C VAL A 19 -6.42 -2.82 -11.02
N GLN A 20 -7.15 -3.92 -10.81
CA GLN A 20 -7.17 -4.64 -9.53
C GLN A 20 -5.82 -5.30 -9.18
N ILE A 21 -5.16 -5.95 -10.14
CA ILE A 21 -3.89 -6.65 -9.90
C ILE A 21 -2.79 -5.67 -9.45
N PRO A 22 -2.56 -4.52 -10.09
CA PRO A 22 -1.66 -3.49 -9.58
C PRO A 22 -2.03 -2.96 -8.19
N LEU A 23 -3.33 -2.83 -7.88
CA LEU A 23 -3.77 -2.29 -6.59
C LEU A 23 -3.47 -3.20 -5.41
N THR A 24 -3.75 -4.50 -5.57
CA THR A 24 -3.39 -5.50 -4.55
C THR A 24 -1.89 -5.51 -4.27
N LYS A 25 -1.04 -5.31 -5.30
CA LYS A 25 0.42 -5.16 -5.13
C LYS A 25 0.81 -3.91 -4.34
N ARG A 26 0.08 -2.79 -4.50
CA ARG A 26 0.33 -1.55 -3.74
C ARG A 26 -0.06 -1.69 -2.27
N GLN A 27 -1.20 -2.30 -1.99
CA GLN A 27 -1.59 -2.63 -0.61
C GLN A 27 -0.56 -3.56 0.04
N HIS A 28 -0.04 -4.53 -0.70
CA HIS A 28 1.02 -5.41 -0.23
C HIS A 28 2.32 -4.66 0.11
N ALA A 29 2.72 -3.68 -0.72
CA ALA A 29 3.89 -2.84 -0.42
C ALA A 29 3.72 -2.09 0.91
N LEU A 30 2.53 -1.55 1.17
CA LEU A 30 2.21 -0.89 2.44
C LEU A 30 2.20 -1.87 3.62
N ASP A 31 1.64 -3.08 3.44
CA ASP A 31 1.64 -4.13 4.45
C ASP A 31 3.07 -4.51 4.87
N ILE A 32 3.95 -4.78 3.91
CA ILE A 32 5.36 -5.08 4.17
C ILE A 32 6.05 -3.91 4.89
N SER A 33 5.85 -2.69 4.39
CA SER A 33 6.51 -1.50 4.92
C SER A 33 6.11 -1.23 6.37
N THR A 34 4.81 -1.34 6.68
CA THR A 34 4.31 -1.18 8.05
C THR A 34 4.75 -2.32 8.96
N LYS A 35 4.90 -3.56 8.45
CA LYS A 35 5.48 -4.67 9.22
C LYS A 35 6.94 -4.41 9.57
N PHE A 36 7.73 -3.94 8.60
CA PHE A 36 9.13 -3.59 8.82
C PHE A 36 9.29 -2.50 9.90
N LEU A 37 8.53 -1.40 9.78
CA LEU A 37 8.52 -0.33 10.79
C LEU A 37 7.99 -0.83 12.14
N GLY A 38 6.98 -1.70 12.12
CA GLY A 38 6.41 -2.29 13.33
C GLY A 38 7.44 -3.11 14.10
N VAL A 39 8.18 -4.00 13.42
CA VAL A 39 9.25 -4.80 14.03
C VAL A 39 10.33 -3.90 14.65
N ALA A 40 10.73 -2.83 13.96
CA ALA A 40 11.70 -1.88 14.48
C ALA A 40 11.24 -1.19 15.79
N GLU A 41 9.93 -1.03 15.97
CA GLU A 41 9.31 -0.41 17.15
C GLU A 41 8.76 -1.43 18.17
N GLY A 42 8.99 -2.73 17.97
CA GLY A 42 8.44 -3.77 18.85
C GLY A 42 6.91 -3.95 18.76
N ILE A 43 6.30 -3.50 17.66
CA ILE A 43 4.87 -3.64 17.38
C ILE A 43 4.63 -4.95 16.62
N ASP A 44 4.05 -5.94 17.30
CA ASP A 44 3.62 -7.21 16.70
C ASP A 44 2.09 -7.23 16.56
N VAL A 45 1.59 -6.66 15.47
CA VAL A 45 0.16 -6.60 15.16
C VAL A 45 -0.05 -7.00 13.71
N ASP A 46 -0.80 -8.07 13.47
CA ASP A 46 -1.02 -8.62 12.13
C ASP A 46 -2.00 -7.77 11.29
N ASN A 47 -3.02 -7.20 11.93
CA ASN A 47 -3.98 -6.31 11.27
C ASN A 47 -3.35 -4.97 10.87
N LEU A 48 -3.36 -4.68 9.56
CA LEU A 48 -2.77 -3.47 8.98
C LEU A 48 -3.34 -2.18 9.58
N SER A 49 -4.67 -2.03 9.67
CA SER A 49 -5.30 -0.84 10.26
C SER A 49 -4.78 -0.58 11.68
N LYS A 50 -4.79 -1.60 12.55
CA LYS A 50 -4.29 -1.49 13.93
C LYS A 50 -2.80 -1.16 13.99
N ARG A 51 -2.00 -1.73 13.08
CA ARG A 51 -0.56 -1.46 13.00
C ARG A 51 -0.28 -0.02 12.59
N VAL A 52 -1.03 0.52 11.63
CA VAL A 52 -0.92 1.94 11.23
C VAL A 52 -1.22 2.86 12.43
N PHE A 53 -2.25 2.57 13.22
CA PHE A 53 -2.51 3.35 14.43
C PHE A 53 -1.37 3.27 15.45
N LYS A 54 -0.82 2.08 15.69
CA LYS A 54 0.32 1.91 16.60
C LYS A 54 1.57 2.67 16.13
N LEU A 55 1.80 2.71 14.81
CA LEU A 55 2.88 3.50 14.21
C LEU A 55 2.65 5.02 14.32
N GLN A 56 1.38 5.46 14.34
CA GLN A 56 1.03 6.85 14.60
C GLN A 56 1.23 7.20 16.07
N GLU A 57 0.84 6.31 17.01
CA GLU A 57 1.10 6.48 18.44
C GLU A 57 2.60 6.57 18.77
N SER A 58 3.45 5.84 18.03
CA SER A 58 4.91 5.92 18.18
C SER A 58 5.56 7.12 17.45
N GLY A 59 4.77 7.93 16.75
CA GLY A 59 5.24 9.12 16.03
C GLY A 59 6.04 8.84 14.77
N LYS A 60 5.99 7.60 14.23
CA LYS A 60 6.66 7.24 12.97
C LYS A 60 5.93 7.69 11.72
N ILE A 61 4.63 7.91 11.85
CA ILE A 61 3.79 8.49 10.79
C ILE A 61 2.92 9.58 11.38
N THR A 62 2.47 10.52 10.55
CA THR A 62 1.62 11.62 11.01
C THR A 62 0.17 11.18 11.22
N THR A 63 -0.59 12.01 11.95
CA THR A 63 -2.03 11.81 12.16
C THR A 63 -2.80 11.79 10.83
N GLU A 64 -2.43 12.64 9.88
CA GLU A 64 -3.04 12.72 8.55
C GLU A 64 -2.83 11.42 7.77
N MET A 65 -1.65 10.81 7.86
CA MET A 65 -1.36 9.53 7.21
C MET A 65 -2.20 8.38 7.80
N ALA A 66 -2.39 8.38 9.13
CA ALA A 66 -3.26 7.40 9.78
C ALA A 66 -4.74 7.60 9.43
N GLN A 67 -5.18 8.84 9.22
CA GLN A 67 -6.53 9.14 8.74
C GLN A 67 -6.72 8.70 7.29
N TRP A 68 -5.74 8.95 6.42
CA TRP A 68 -5.77 8.50 5.03
C TRP A 68 -5.86 6.97 4.90
N ALA A 69 -5.16 6.22 5.75
CA ALA A 69 -5.26 4.75 5.81
C ALA A 69 -6.70 4.24 6.05
N LYS A 70 -7.55 5.01 6.77
CA LYS A 70 -8.97 4.70 6.95
C LYS A 70 -9.77 4.92 5.68
N ILE A 71 -9.42 5.98 4.93
CA ILE A 71 -10.12 6.38 3.70
C ILE A 71 -9.92 5.33 2.62
N ILE A 72 -8.70 4.82 2.45
CA ILE A 72 -8.37 3.77 1.46
C ILE A 72 -8.83 2.36 1.87
N ARG A 73 -9.74 2.25 2.84
CA ARG A 73 -10.38 1.00 3.29
C ARG A 73 -9.38 -0.13 3.59
N LEU A 74 -8.26 0.17 4.24
CA LEU A 74 -7.30 -0.86 4.67
C LEU A 74 -7.82 -1.79 5.76
N ASP A 75 -9.08 -1.61 6.20
CA ASP A 75 -9.81 -2.61 6.95
C ASP A 75 -10.02 -3.86 6.08
N GLY A 76 -9.04 -4.74 6.11
CA GLY A 76 -9.03 -6.05 5.46
C GLY A 76 -10.13 -7.02 5.91
N ASN A 77 -11.15 -6.53 6.64
CA ASN A 77 -12.29 -7.32 7.11
C ASN A 77 -13.59 -7.05 6.33
N ALA A 78 -13.62 -6.06 5.42
CA ALA A 78 -14.85 -5.67 4.72
C ALA A 78 -14.86 -5.90 3.19
N SER A 79 -13.70 -6.04 2.53
CA SER A 79 -13.63 -5.96 1.06
C SER A 79 -13.27 -7.27 0.34
N ILE A 80 -13.40 -8.44 0.97
CA ILE A 80 -13.17 -9.74 0.30
C ILE A 80 -14.47 -10.33 -0.26
N HIS A 81 -15.64 -9.75 0.05
CA HIS A 81 -16.95 -10.29 -0.34
C HIS A 81 -17.92 -9.29 -0.98
N SER A 82 -17.49 -8.08 -1.34
CA SER A 82 -18.28 -7.22 -2.24
C SER A 82 -17.64 -7.28 -3.62
N ASP A 83 -18.45 -7.53 -4.65
CA ASP A 83 -18.08 -7.39 -6.07
C ASP A 83 -17.76 -5.92 -6.47
N GLU A 84 -17.36 -5.10 -5.49
CA GLU A 84 -17.07 -3.67 -5.59
C GLU A 84 -15.61 -3.51 -6.01
N GLU A 85 -15.40 -3.43 -7.33
CA GLU A 85 -14.09 -3.15 -7.92
C GLU A 85 -13.67 -1.70 -7.63
N PHE A 86 -12.36 -1.47 -7.45
CA PHE A 86 -11.83 -0.12 -7.32
C PHE A 86 -11.98 0.66 -8.62
N THR A 87 -12.49 1.89 -8.51
CA THR A 87 -12.45 2.87 -9.60
C THR A 87 -11.03 3.36 -9.86
N GLU A 88 -10.78 3.92 -11.06
CA GLU A 88 -9.48 4.53 -11.39
C GLU A 88 -9.08 5.64 -10.41
N SER A 89 -10.05 6.40 -9.90
CA SER A 89 -9.80 7.46 -8.91
C SER A 89 -9.29 6.88 -7.60
N GLU A 90 -9.97 5.87 -7.05
CA GLU A 90 -9.53 5.20 -5.81
C GLU A 90 -8.18 4.51 -6.02
N ALA A 91 -7.95 3.99 -7.23
CA ALA A 91 -6.68 3.38 -7.58
C ALA A 91 -5.51 4.38 -7.52
N ARG A 92 -5.75 5.59 -8.01
CA ARG A 92 -4.79 6.69 -8.00
C ARG A 92 -4.61 7.27 -6.60
N GLU A 93 -5.67 7.38 -5.82
CA GLU A 93 -5.61 7.79 -4.41
C GLU A 93 -4.75 6.83 -3.58
N LEU A 94 -4.96 5.51 -3.75
CA LEU A 94 -4.14 4.50 -3.09
C LEU A 94 -2.68 4.57 -3.53
N LEU A 95 -2.40 4.78 -4.83
CA LEU A 95 -1.03 4.96 -5.31
C LEU A 95 -0.35 6.17 -4.66
N ASN A 96 -1.00 7.33 -4.71
CA ASN A 96 -0.48 8.56 -4.11
C ASN A 96 -0.23 8.39 -2.61
N PHE A 97 -1.12 7.69 -1.93
CA PHE A 97 -0.98 7.37 -0.51
C PHE A 97 0.28 6.53 -0.25
N VAL A 98 0.46 5.42 -0.98
CA VAL A 98 1.62 4.53 -0.80
C VAL A 98 2.93 5.26 -1.10
N GLU A 99 3.00 6.05 -2.17
CA GLU A 99 4.20 6.82 -2.51
C GLU A 99 4.54 7.84 -1.41
N THR A 100 3.54 8.61 -0.96
CA THR A 100 3.70 9.58 0.13
C THR A 100 4.12 8.88 1.42
N PHE A 101 3.54 7.71 1.71
CA PHE A 101 3.88 6.91 2.87
C PHE A 101 5.35 6.50 2.87
N LEU A 102 5.83 5.92 1.77
CA LEU A 102 7.20 5.45 1.65
C LEU A 102 8.19 6.62 1.72
N LEU A 103 7.89 7.73 1.05
CA LEU A 103 8.70 8.95 1.10
C LEU A 103 8.85 9.46 2.53
N TYR A 104 7.74 9.55 3.28
CA TYR A 104 7.76 10.08 4.64
C TYR A 104 8.41 9.12 5.65
N SER A 105 8.17 7.83 5.52
CA SER A 105 8.61 6.85 6.54
C SER A 105 10.04 6.35 6.36
N PHE A 106 10.58 6.36 5.13
CA PHE A 106 11.92 5.86 4.85
C PHE A 106 12.84 6.92 4.29
N THR A 107 12.40 7.70 3.31
CA THR A 107 13.32 8.59 2.58
C THR A 107 13.60 9.89 3.34
N LEU A 108 12.57 10.59 3.82
CA LEU A 108 12.76 11.86 4.54
C LEU A 108 13.58 11.72 5.83
N PRO A 109 13.37 10.70 6.68
CA PRO A 109 14.19 10.49 7.87
C PRO A 109 15.67 10.29 7.54
N GLU A 110 15.97 9.50 6.51
CA GLU A 110 17.35 9.28 6.05
C GLU A 110 17.96 10.55 5.44
N MET A 111 17.20 11.33 4.67
CA MET A 111 17.66 12.63 4.17
C MET A 111 17.97 13.61 5.31
N VAL A 112 17.13 13.65 6.35
CA VAL A 112 17.38 14.47 7.54
C VAL A 112 18.62 13.97 8.28
N ALA A 113 18.79 12.66 8.45
CA ALA A 113 19.98 12.08 9.08
C ALA A 113 21.27 12.41 8.32
N ALA A 114 21.25 12.31 6.98
CA ALA A 114 22.38 12.67 6.12
C ALA A 114 22.74 14.16 6.24
N ASN A 115 21.75 15.04 6.39
CA ASN A 115 21.95 16.48 6.54
C ASN A 115 22.40 16.91 7.96
N LYS A 116 22.34 16.03 8.96
CA LYS A 116 22.83 16.32 10.33
C LYS A 116 24.37 16.35 10.45
N HIS A 117 25.10 16.26 9.34
CA HIS A 117 26.56 16.39 9.30
C HIS A 117 27.08 17.84 9.21
N THR A 118 26.35 18.80 9.78
CA THR A 118 26.83 20.19 9.99
C THR A 118 26.60 20.59 11.43
#